data_AF-A0AAP7A1S7-F1
#
_entry.id   AF-A0AAP7A1S7-F1
#
_cell.length_a   1.000
_cell.length_b   1.000
_cell.length_c   1.000
_cell.angle_alpha   90.00
_cell.angle_beta   90.00
_cell.angle_gamma   90.00
#
_symmetry.space_group_name_H-M   'P 1'
#
loop_
_entity.id
_entity.type
_entity.pdbx_description
1 polymer ?
#
loop_
_entity_poly.entity_id
_entity_poly.type
_entity_poly.pdbx_seq_one_letter_code
_entity_poly.pdbx_strand_id
1 'polypeptide(L)'
;MSKVLKVLGILSVIGGIYLGIKAGNALNEMAELIRIESSFQWAAAIAWWASGLISGILFFAMSMMLDHLEEIKYELHKIREEMPTREREQLPPSVASNSRSNMESLKGYKFGATD
;
A
#
# COMPACT_ATOMS: atom_id res chain seq x y z
N MET A 1 4.21 -3.85 -11.02
CA MET A 1 5.32 -2.85 -11.19
C MET A 1 6.54 -3.06 -10.26
N SER A 2 6.44 -3.92 -9.26
CA SER A 2 7.47 -4.18 -8.23
C SER A 2 8.87 -4.56 -8.71
N LYS A 3 9.00 -5.26 -9.85
CA LYS A 3 10.30 -5.63 -10.40
C LYS A 3 11.18 -4.41 -10.74
N VAL A 4 10.58 -3.32 -11.22
CA VAL A 4 11.30 -2.10 -11.58
C VAL A 4 11.82 -1.39 -10.33
N LEU A 5 11.01 -1.28 -9.28
CA LEU A 5 11.45 -0.65 -8.01
C LEU A 5 12.53 -1.47 -7.32
N LYS A 6 12.46 -2.81 -7.36
CA LYS A 6 13.54 -3.67 -6.84
C LYS A 6 14.87 -3.43 -7.55
N VAL A 7 14.85 -3.35 -8.88
CA VAL A 7 16.05 -3.02 -9.68
C VAL A 7 16.54 -1.61 -9.36
N LEU A 8 15.65 -0.63 -9.22
CA LEU A 8 16.01 0.74 -8.87
C LEU A 8 16.66 0.82 -7.48
N GLY A 9 16.15 0.07 -6.51
CA GLY A 9 16.74 -0.05 -5.18
C GLY A 9 18.15 -0.63 -5.21
N ILE A 10 18.37 -1.71 -5.98
CA ILE A 10 19.70 -2.31 -6.16
C ILE A 10 20.65 -1.32 -6.84
N LEU A 11 20.21 -0.64 -7.90
CA LEU A 11 20.98 0.40 -8.59
C LEU A 11 21.31 1.57 -7.67
N SER A 12 20.40 1.95 -6.77
CA SER A 12 20.64 3.02 -5.79
C SER A 12 21.73 2.63 -4.78
N VAL A 13 21.77 1.37 -4.34
CA VAL A 13 22.82 0.89 -3.43
C VAL A 13 24.17 0.84 -4.15
N ILE A 14 24.21 0.25 -5.35
CA ILE A 14 25.45 0.16 -6.16
C ILE A 14 25.95 1.56 -6.52
N GLY A 15 25.05 2.45 -6.92
CA GLY A 15 25.33 3.85 -7.23
C GLY A 15 25.87 4.60 -6.01
N GLY A 16 25.27 4.42 -4.83
CA GLY A 16 25.76 5.02 -3.59
C GLY A 16 27.16 4.52 -3.21
N ILE A 17 27.45 3.23 -3.41
CA ILE A 17 28.79 2.67 -3.18
C ILE A 17 29.81 3.29 -4.13
N TYR A 18 29.49 3.33 -5.43
CA TYR A 18 30.37 3.88 -6.47
C TYR A 18 30.61 5.39 -6.27
N LEU A 19 29.56 6.17 -6.02
CA LEU A 19 29.65 7.59 -5.75
C LEU A 19 30.41 7.88 -4.45
N GLY A 20 30.28 7.02 -3.42
CA GLY A 20 31.05 7.14 -2.20
C GLY A 20 32.55 6.94 -2.40
N ILE A 21 32.96 5.98 -3.23
CA ILE A 21 34.37 5.80 -3.60
C ILE A 21 34.88 7.02 -4.38
N LYS A 22 34.09 7.52 -5.33
CA LYS A 22 34.45 8.74 -6.07
C LYS A 22 34.52 9.98 -5.18
N ALA A 23 33.58 10.18 -4.27
CA ALA A 23 33.58 11.31 -3.35
C ALA A 23 34.76 11.24 -2.37
N GLY A 24 35.04 10.05 -1.81
CA GLY A 24 36.20 9.84 -0.93
C GLY A 24 37.55 10.08 -1.61
N ASN A 25 37.61 9.96 -2.95
CA ASN A 25 38.78 10.31 -3.76
C ASN A 25 38.77 11.77 -4.24
N ALA A 26 37.63 12.31 -4.65
CA ALA A 26 37.50 13.66 -5.21
C ALA A 26 37.73 14.76 -4.16
N LEU A 27 37.39 14.51 -2.89
CA LEU A 27 37.76 15.43 -1.81
C LEU A 27 39.28 15.45 -1.57
N ASN A 28 40.03 14.43 -2.02
CA ASN A 28 41.50 14.44 -1.94
C ASN A 28 42.11 15.34 -3.00
N GLU A 29 41.54 15.40 -4.22
CA GLU A 29 41.99 16.35 -5.25
C GLU A 29 41.84 17.80 -4.76
N MET A 30 40.74 18.09 -4.06
CA MET A 30 40.53 19.40 -3.42
C MET A 30 41.50 19.63 -2.24
N ALA A 31 41.84 18.59 -1.48
CA ALA A 31 42.79 18.69 -0.36
C ALA A 31 44.26 18.86 -0.82
N GLU A 32 44.62 18.26 -1.95
CA GLU A 32 45.93 18.38 -2.59
C GLU A 32 46.21 19.83 -3.04
N LEU A 33 45.17 20.52 -3.53
CA LEU A 33 45.19 21.96 -3.81
C LEU A 33 45.52 22.84 -2.59
N ILE A 34 45.27 22.36 -1.37
CA ILE A 34 45.48 23.07 -0.10
C ILE A 34 46.66 22.45 0.69
N ARG A 35 47.42 21.52 0.09
CA ARG A 35 48.57 20.80 0.72
C ARG A 35 48.25 20.10 2.04
N ILE A 36 47.00 19.71 2.26
CA ILE A 36 46.63 18.86 3.40
C ILE A 36 46.86 17.40 2.98
N GLU A 37 47.37 16.59 3.90
CA GLU A 37 47.71 15.18 3.67
C GLU A 37 46.58 14.46 2.92
N SER A 38 46.88 14.01 1.69
CA SER A 38 45.95 13.41 0.75
C SER A 38 45.63 11.98 1.18
N SER A 39 44.78 11.84 2.19
CA SER A 39 44.28 10.54 2.66
C SER A 39 42.81 10.38 2.32
N PHE A 40 42.42 9.17 1.90
CA PHE A 40 41.04 8.84 1.53
C PHE A 40 40.04 9.31 2.58
N GLN A 41 39.08 10.14 2.17
CA GLN A 41 38.07 10.66 3.08
C GLN A 41 36.97 9.62 3.35
N TRP A 42 37.25 8.75 4.32
CA TRP A 42 36.33 7.71 4.78
C TRP A 42 34.98 8.26 5.22
N ALA A 43 34.95 9.44 5.88
CA ALA A 43 33.71 10.06 6.32
C ALA A 43 32.76 10.36 5.15
N ALA A 44 33.29 10.91 4.06
CA ALA A 44 32.52 11.20 2.85
C ALA A 44 32.03 9.90 2.18
N ALA A 45 32.89 8.89 2.08
CA ALA A 45 32.53 7.60 1.48
C ALA A 45 31.43 6.89 2.28
N ILE A 46 31.56 6.83 3.60
CA ILE A 46 30.58 6.20 4.50
C ILE A 46 29.24 6.94 4.43
N ALA A 47 29.22 8.27 4.38
CA ALA A 47 27.99 9.04 4.24
C ALA A 47 27.24 8.71 2.94
N TRP A 48 27.96 8.58 1.83
CA TRP A 48 27.39 8.16 0.54
C TRP A 48 26.87 6.72 0.57
N TRP A 49 27.59 5.80 1.23
CA TRP A 49 27.14 4.42 1.39
C TRP A 49 25.89 4.32 2.23
N ALA A 50 25.85 5.04 3.37
CA ALA A 50 24.69 5.10 4.23
C ALA A 50 23.47 5.70 3.49
N SER A 51 23.68 6.79 2.75
CA SER A 51 22.62 7.38 1.92
C SER A 51 22.11 6.40 0.86
N GLY A 52 23.01 5.73 0.13
CA GLY A 52 22.66 4.72 -0.87
C GLY A 52 21.88 3.55 -0.28
N LEU A 53 22.27 3.08 0.92
CA LEU A 53 21.55 2.04 1.66
C LEU A 53 20.15 2.48 2.07
N ILE A 54 20.01 3.67 2.68
CA ILE A 54 18.72 4.20 3.12
C ILE A 54 17.78 4.36 1.92
N SER A 55 18.25 4.94 0.81
CA SER A 55 17.46 5.08 -0.41
C SER A 55 17.09 3.72 -1.02
N GLY A 56 18.01 2.75 -1.03
CA GLY A 56 17.74 1.39 -1.47
C GLY A 56 16.64 0.71 -0.67
N ILE A 57 16.69 0.82 0.67
CA ILE A 57 15.65 0.31 1.58
C ILE A 57 14.32 0.98 1.30
N LEU A 58 14.31 2.30 1.09
CA LEU A 58 13.08 3.05 0.80
C LEU A 58 12.42 2.57 -0.50
N PHE A 59 13.19 2.40 -1.58
CA PHE A 59 12.65 1.86 -2.83
C PHE A 59 12.12 0.43 -2.69
N PHE A 60 12.79 -0.39 -1.87
CA PHE A 60 12.32 -1.74 -1.60
C PHE A 60 11.02 -1.75 -0.80
N ALA A 61 10.91 -0.90 0.23
CA ALA A 61 9.69 -0.74 1.01
C ALA A 61 8.52 -0.25 0.14
N MET A 62 8.76 0.73 -0.74
CA MET A 62 7.77 1.18 -1.72
C MET A 62 7.34 0.05 -2.66
N SER A 63 8.27 -0.82 -3.08
CA SER A 63 7.94 -1.97 -3.91
C SER A 63 6.96 -2.91 -3.21
N MET A 64 7.20 -3.20 -1.93
CA MET A 64 6.31 -4.06 -1.12
C MET A 64 4.93 -3.42 -0.94
N MET A 65 4.90 -2.12 -0.67
CA MET A 65 3.65 -1.37 -0.54
C MET A 65 2.82 -1.41 -1.82
N LEU A 66 3.46 -1.24 -2.99
CA LEU A 66 2.77 -1.36 -4.28
C LEU A 66 2.25 -2.77 -4.53
N ASP A 67 3.02 -3.81 -4.17
CA ASP A 67 2.56 -5.20 -4.29
C ASP A 67 1.30 -5.44 -3.44
N HIS A 68 1.27 -4.92 -2.19
CA HIS A 68 0.09 -5.02 -1.32
C HIS A 68 -1.12 -4.23 -1.87
N LEU A 69 -0.89 -3.04 -2.42
CA LEU A 69 -1.95 -2.24 -3.05
C LEU A 69 -2.55 -2.94 -4.28
N GLU A 70 -1.71 -3.59 -5.09
CA GLU A 70 -2.14 -4.34 -6.27
C GLU A 70 -2.98 -5.56 -5.85
N GLU A 71 -2.59 -6.25 -4.79
CA GLU A 71 -3.36 -7.36 -4.20
C GLU A 71 -4.71 -6.90 -3.60
N ILE A 72 -4.72 -5.82 -2.81
CA ILE A 72 -5.96 -5.25 -2.26
C ILE A 72 -6.91 -4.83 -3.39
N LYS A 73 -6.38 -4.19 -4.44
CA LYS A 73 -7.20 -3.76 -5.58
C LYS A 73 -7.81 -4.96 -6.31
N TYR A 74 -7.05 -6.04 -6.45
CA TYR A 74 -7.52 -7.29 -7.06
C TYR A 74 -8.66 -7.90 -6.22
N GLU A 75 -8.49 -8.04 -4.91
CA GLU A 75 -9.54 -8.56 -4.03
C GLU A 75 -10.79 -7.68 -4.03
N LEU A 76 -10.64 -6.35 -4.05
CA LEU A 76 -11.77 -5.42 -4.16
C LEU A 76 -12.52 -5.55 -5.48
N HIS A 77 -11.81 -5.78 -6.59
CA HIS A 77 -12.45 -6.05 -7.88
C HIS A 77 -13.18 -7.38 -7.87
N LYS A 78 -12.54 -8.43 -7.31
CA LYS A 78 -13.15 -9.75 -7.17
C LYS A 78 -14.43 -9.70 -6.32
N ILE A 79 -14.40 -9.05 -5.16
CA ILE A 79 -15.60 -8.87 -4.31
C ILE A 79 -16.69 -8.08 -5.05
N ARG A 80 -16.32 -7.04 -5.81
CA ARG A 80 -17.27 -6.25 -6.61
C ARG A 80 -17.89 -7.06 -7.75
N GLU A 81 -17.11 -7.90 -8.43
CA GLU A 81 -17.56 -8.77 -9.52
C GLU A 81 -18.33 -10.01 -9.03
N GLU A 82 -18.09 -10.46 -7.80
CA GLU A 82 -18.92 -11.46 -7.10
C GLU A 82 -20.19 -10.83 -6.49
N MET A 83 -20.30 -9.50 -6.48
CA MET A 83 -21.47 -8.75 -5.98
C MET A 83 -22.68 -8.54 -6.93
N PRO A 84 -22.85 -9.22 -8.08
CA PRO A 84 -24.15 -9.36 -8.71
C PRO A 84 -24.71 -10.74 -8.35
N THR A 85 -25.66 -10.79 -7.40
CA THR A 85 -26.86 -11.70 -7.36
C THR A 85 -27.31 -12.03 -5.93
N ARG A 86 -26.49 -11.95 -4.87
CA ARG A 86 -26.98 -12.30 -3.51
C ARG A 86 -27.97 -11.32 -2.90
N GLU A 87 -28.01 -10.06 -3.35
CA GLU A 87 -28.99 -9.07 -2.85
C GLU A 87 -30.37 -9.14 -3.55
N ARG A 88 -30.52 -9.93 -4.63
CA ARG A 88 -31.83 -10.17 -5.28
C ARG A 88 -32.56 -11.42 -4.81
N GLU A 89 -31.90 -12.33 -4.10
CA GLU A 89 -32.54 -13.56 -3.58
C GLU A 89 -32.93 -13.50 -2.08
N GLN A 90 -32.67 -12.38 -1.39
CA GLN A 90 -33.10 -12.18 0.01
C GLN A 90 -34.16 -11.09 0.21
N LEU A 91 -34.70 -10.50 -0.86
CA LEU A 91 -35.98 -9.81 -0.79
C LEU A 91 -37.07 -10.87 -0.93
N PRO A 92 -37.84 -11.21 0.14
CA PRO A 92 -39.09 -11.92 -0.08
C PRO A 92 -39.90 -11.12 -1.10
N PRO A 93 -40.53 -11.77 -2.11
CA PRO A 93 -41.26 -11.06 -3.15
C PRO A 93 -42.20 -10.06 -2.49
N SER A 94 -42.06 -8.81 -2.92
CA SER A 94 -42.79 -7.64 -2.45
C SER A 94 -44.23 -7.98 -2.06
N VAL A 95 -44.50 -8.08 -0.76
CA VAL A 95 -45.84 -8.03 -0.20
C VAL A 95 -46.28 -6.56 -0.24
N ALA A 96 -46.49 -6.05 -1.45
CA ALA A 96 -46.92 -4.70 -1.71
C ALA A 96 -48.21 -4.72 -2.52
N SER A 97 -49.22 -5.49 -2.08
CA SER A 97 -50.58 -5.35 -2.61
C SER A 97 -51.69 -5.96 -1.73
N ASN A 98 -51.54 -6.08 -0.40
CA ASN A 98 -52.62 -6.68 0.43
C ASN A 98 -52.80 -6.07 1.83
N SER A 99 -52.25 -4.89 2.13
CA SER A 99 -52.37 -4.27 3.47
C SER A 99 -53.77 -3.72 3.82
N ARG A 100 -54.76 -3.85 2.94
CA ARG A 100 -56.16 -3.46 3.22
C ARG A 100 -57.06 -4.62 3.65
N SER A 101 -56.75 -5.87 3.32
CA SER A 101 -57.61 -7.02 3.65
C SER A 101 -57.39 -7.57 5.06
N ASN A 102 -56.21 -7.36 5.65
CA ASN A 102 -55.88 -7.90 6.98
C ASN A 102 -56.33 -7.03 8.16
N MET A 103 -57.00 -5.89 7.91
CA MET A 103 -57.55 -5.04 8.97
C MET A 103 -59.03 -5.33 9.25
N GLU A 104 -59.72 -6.09 8.38
CA GLU A 104 -61.08 -6.58 8.64
C GLU A 104 -61.09 -7.82 9.53
N SER A 105 -60.06 -8.68 9.46
CA SER A 105 -59.97 -9.89 10.30
C SER A 105 -59.74 -9.58 11.78
N LEU A 106 -59.24 -8.39 12.12
CA LEU A 106 -59.04 -7.94 13.49
C LEU A 106 -60.28 -7.30 14.14
N LYS A 107 -61.33 -6.96 13.37
CA LYS A 107 -62.58 -6.42 13.94
C LYS A 107 -63.45 -7.47 14.64
N GLY A 108 -63.19 -8.77 14.41
CA GLY A 108 -63.92 -9.87 15.03
C GLY A 108 -63.29 -10.40 16.32
N TYR A 109 -62.12 -9.92 16.73
CA TYR A 109 -61.41 -10.49 17.89
C TYR A 109 -61.92 -9.87 19.20
N LYS A 110 -62.90 -10.55 19.81
CA LYS A 110 -63.48 -10.21 21.10
C LYS A 110 -62.51 -10.67 22.20
N PHE A 111 -61.86 -9.73 22.90
CA PHE A 111 -61.10 -10.03 24.10
C PHE A 111 -62.06 -10.58 25.17
N GLY A 112 -61.93 -11.86 25.49
CA GLY A 112 -62.55 -12.44 26.67
C GLY A 112 -61.84 -11.88 27.90
N ALA A 113 -62.57 -11.09 28.70
CA ALA A 113 -62.13 -10.71 30.03
C ALA A 113 -62.15 -11.96 30.90
N THR A 114 -60.97 -12.39 31.36
CA THR A 114 -60.84 -13.37 32.43
C THR A 114 -60.89 -12.61 33.76
N ASP A 115 -61.88 -12.97 34.57
CA ASP A 115 -62.11 -12.57 35.96
C ASP A 115 -60.95 -13.01 36.88
#